data_AF-A0A6A1TP52-F1
#
_entry.id   AF-A0A6A1TP52-F1
#
_cell.length_a   1.000
_cell.length_b   1.000
_cell.length_c   1.000
_cell.angle_alpha   90.00
_cell.angle_beta   90.00
_cell.angle_gamma   90.00
#
_symmetry.space_group_name_H-M   'P 1'
#
loop_
_entity.id
_entity.type
_entity.pdbx_description
1 polymer ?
#
loop_
_entity_poly.entity_id
_entity_poly.type
_entity_poly.pdbx_seq_one_letter_code
_entity_poly.pdbx_strand_id
1 'polypeptide(L)'
;MTIPVQMPEYTSWKTLADGSTGYYWTCPSLYRKAGCPYRSAALGKNLSQDALIAAAAAWNDRLKDWRLEKTAAPDTSRYGTVEWLVNSYLRHDSFLEHVSEFSRPDYRRVFDRVCDAKIEKANGDIGRVGDAKIQNIAVSTSEKIYKHFHADGANRTSEKVVTYCKAMWKRMKPHHPELFRTDTPNPWEGVTVKKRKKNVKGHVDRAAVYAFADGAIRLERPELAAAAVLAFEFLMRPSSIGAGFASWSGYRGASAPNKIIIGHRKTEERAEHPLELHRRGRRHS
;
A
#
# COMPACT_ATOMS: atom_id res chain seq x y z
N MET A 1 -31.03 -41.07 -37.91
CA MET A 1 -30.23 -39.99 -38.51
C MET A 1 -30.22 -38.83 -37.53
N THR A 2 -29.10 -38.56 -36.85
CA THR A 2 -29.04 -37.46 -35.87
C THR A 2 -27.58 -37.05 -35.65
N ILE A 3 -27.20 -35.98 -36.34
CA ILE A 3 -26.05 -35.07 -36.28
C ILE A 3 -24.82 -35.52 -35.45
N PRO A 4 -23.64 -35.74 -36.08
CA PRO A 4 -22.38 -35.88 -35.35
C PRO A 4 -21.96 -34.49 -34.82
N VAL A 5 -22.45 -34.12 -33.63
CA VAL A 5 -22.06 -32.89 -32.94
C VAL A 5 -20.56 -32.98 -32.66
N GLN A 6 -19.77 -32.10 -33.27
CA GLN A 6 -18.32 -32.06 -33.04
C GLN A 6 -18.08 -31.48 -31.64
N MET A 7 -17.54 -32.29 -30.74
CA MET A 7 -17.32 -31.88 -29.36
C MET A 7 -16.10 -30.95 -29.24
N PRO A 8 -16.26 -29.71 -28.74
CA PRO A 8 -15.13 -28.84 -28.45
C PRO A 8 -14.21 -29.43 -27.37
N GLU A 9 -12.98 -28.92 -27.25
CA GLU A 9 -12.03 -29.42 -26.26
C GLU A 9 -12.59 -29.39 -24.84
N TYR A 10 -12.26 -30.44 -24.08
CA TYR A 10 -12.63 -30.61 -22.67
C TYR A 10 -14.14 -30.65 -22.39
N THR A 11 -14.95 -30.92 -23.41
CA THR A 11 -16.40 -31.07 -23.26
C THR A 11 -16.85 -32.52 -23.25
N SER A 12 -17.98 -32.77 -22.58
CA SER A 12 -18.67 -34.06 -22.51
C SER A 12 -20.18 -33.82 -22.53
N TRP A 13 -20.95 -34.84 -22.92
CA TRP A 13 -22.41 -34.78 -22.92
C TRP A 13 -23.00 -35.92 -22.11
N LYS A 14 -24.21 -35.72 -21.58
CA LYS A 14 -25.02 -36.75 -20.92
C LYS A 14 -26.49 -36.58 -21.26
N THR A 15 -27.19 -37.69 -21.49
CA THR A 15 -28.65 -37.70 -21.54
C THR A 15 -29.21 -37.57 -20.13
N LEU A 16 -30.13 -36.64 -19.94
CA LEU A 16 -30.79 -36.36 -18.68
C LEU A 16 -32.08 -37.16 -18.55
N ALA A 17 -32.60 -37.27 -17.32
CA ALA A 17 -33.82 -38.03 -17.03
C ALA A 17 -35.07 -37.49 -17.77
N ASP A 18 -35.05 -36.23 -18.18
CA ASP A 18 -36.09 -35.57 -18.99
C ASP A 18 -35.94 -35.83 -20.51
N GLY A 19 -34.97 -36.66 -20.91
CA GLY A 19 -34.67 -36.98 -22.31
C GLY A 19 -33.83 -35.92 -23.04
N SER A 20 -33.48 -34.80 -22.40
CA SER A 20 -32.62 -33.76 -22.99
C SER A 20 -31.13 -34.11 -22.91
N THR A 21 -30.33 -33.52 -23.79
CA THR A 21 -28.86 -33.67 -23.77
C THR A 21 -28.22 -32.50 -23.05
N GLY A 22 -27.61 -32.75 -21.90
CA GLY A 22 -26.81 -31.77 -21.15
C GLY A 22 -25.34 -31.79 -21.58
N TYR A 23 -24.74 -30.62 -21.76
CA TYR A 23 -23.33 -30.44 -22.10
C TYR A 23 -22.52 -29.88 -20.93
N TYR A 24 -21.31 -30.38 -20.74
CA TYR A 24 -20.43 -30.03 -19.62
C TYR A 24 -19.00 -29.84 -20.08
N TRP A 25 -18.34 -28.81 -19.56
CA TRP A 25 -16.90 -28.61 -19.66
C TRP A 25 -16.21 -29.14 -18.39
N THR A 26 -15.10 -29.85 -18.53
CA THR A 26 -14.36 -30.42 -17.40
C THR A 26 -12.87 -30.14 -17.53
N CYS A 27 -12.30 -29.48 -16.52
CA CYS A 27 -10.87 -29.20 -16.48
C CYS A 27 -10.05 -30.51 -16.40
N PRO A 28 -9.09 -30.72 -17.32
CA PRO A 28 -8.20 -31.87 -17.28
C PRO A 28 -7.53 -32.08 -15.92
N SER A 29 -7.39 -33.34 -15.52
CA SER A 29 -6.79 -33.72 -14.23
C SER A 29 -5.36 -33.19 -14.06
N LEU A 30 -4.59 -33.08 -15.14
CA LEU A 30 -3.25 -32.50 -15.15
C LEU A 30 -3.25 -31.06 -14.62
N TYR A 31 -4.15 -30.21 -15.10
CA TYR A 31 -4.20 -28.80 -14.70
C TYR A 31 -4.78 -28.63 -13.29
N ARG A 32 -5.75 -29.47 -12.91
CA ARG A 32 -6.27 -29.51 -11.53
C ARG A 32 -5.19 -29.88 -10.52
N LYS A 33 -4.38 -30.92 -10.81
CA LYS A 33 -3.21 -31.30 -9.98
C LYS A 33 -2.16 -30.18 -9.93
N ALA A 34 -2.07 -29.40 -10.98
CA ALA A 34 -1.18 -28.25 -11.09
C ALA A 34 -1.72 -26.97 -10.40
N GLY A 35 -2.84 -27.04 -9.67
CA GLY A 35 -3.39 -25.91 -8.90
C GLY A 35 -4.39 -25.02 -9.65
N CYS A 36 -4.86 -25.43 -10.83
CA CYS A 36 -5.89 -24.70 -11.55
C CYS A 36 -7.22 -24.69 -10.76
N PRO A 37 -7.86 -23.51 -10.54
CA PRO A 37 -9.07 -23.42 -9.74
C PRO A 37 -10.32 -23.97 -10.46
N TYR A 38 -10.27 -24.15 -11.78
CA TYR A 38 -11.41 -24.60 -12.57
C TYR A 38 -11.65 -26.11 -12.39
N ARG A 39 -12.90 -26.50 -12.13
CA ARG A 39 -13.31 -27.90 -11.94
C ARG A 39 -14.15 -28.40 -13.10
N SER A 40 -15.46 -28.15 -13.06
CA SER A 40 -16.40 -28.52 -14.11
C SER A 40 -17.50 -27.47 -14.19
N ALA A 41 -18.01 -27.22 -15.39
CA ALA A 41 -19.07 -26.25 -15.64
C ALA A 41 -20.14 -26.85 -16.55
N ALA A 42 -21.41 -26.63 -16.21
CA ALA A 42 -22.51 -26.92 -17.13
C ALA A 42 -22.54 -25.86 -18.23
N LEU A 43 -22.59 -26.29 -19.49
CA LEU A 43 -22.63 -25.40 -20.66
C LEU A 43 -24.07 -25.10 -21.09
N GLY A 44 -24.99 -26.05 -20.89
CA GLY A 44 -26.41 -25.91 -21.22
C GLY A 44 -27.07 -27.24 -21.60
N LYS A 45 -28.36 -27.18 -21.95
CA LYS A 45 -29.15 -28.32 -22.45
C LYS A 45 -29.53 -28.09 -23.92
N ASN A 46 -29.53 -29.14 -24.74
CA ASN A 46 -29.98 -29.12 -26.14
C ASN A 46 -29.41 -27.94 -26.96
N LEU A 47 -28.11 -27.64 -26.78
CA LEU A 47 -27.44 -26.55 -27.48
C LEU A 47 -27.27 -26.89 -28.97
N SER A 48 -27.38 -25.87 -29.82
CA SER A 48 -26.89 -25.95 -31.20
C SER A 48 -25.36 -26.06 -31.21
N GLN A 49 -24.78 -26.52 -32.33
CA GLN A 49 -23.34 -26.65 -32.50
C GLN A 49 -22.60 -25.34 -32.20
N ASP A 50 -23.07 -24.21 -32.74
CA ASP A 50 -22.45 -22.90 -32.54
C ASP A 50 -22.53 -22.43 -31.08
N ALA A 51 -23.66 -22.67 -30.42
CA ALA A 51 -23.84 -22.32 -29.01
C ALA A 51 -22.94 -23.18 -28.11
N LEU A 52 -22.75 -24.46 -28.44
CA LEU A 52 -21.83 -25.34 -27.73
C LEU A 52 -20.37 -24.90 -27.90
N ILE A 53 -19.95 -24.55 -29.12
CA ILE A 53 -18.60 -24.05 -29.41
C ILE A 53 -18.33 -22.76 -28.63
N ALA A 54 -19.25 -21.79 -28.69
CA ALA A 54 -19.10 -20.52 -27.99
C ALA A 54 -19.04 -20.70 -26.46
N ALA A 55 -19.91 -21.54 -25.90
CA ALA A 55 -19.92 -21.82 -24.47
C ALA A 55 -18.63 -22.52 -24.00
N ALA A 56 -18.10 -23.45 -24.80
CA ALA A 56 -16.84 -24.13 -24.50
C ALA A 56 -15.61 -23.22 -24.67
N ALA A 57 -15.59 -22.36 -25.69
CA ALA A 57 -14.52 -21.42 -25.96
C ALA A 57 -14.23 -20.52 -24.75
N ALA A 58 -15.27 -19.98 -24.12
CA ALA A 58 -15.14 -19.15 -22.91
C ALA A 58 -14.40 -19.84 -21.76
N TRP A 59 -14.56 -21.16 -21.61
CA TRP A 59 -13.82 -21.94 -20.60
C TRP A 59 -12.42 -22.34 -21.05
N ASN A 60 -12.25 -22.62 -22.34
CA ASN A 60 -10.94 -22.94 -22.93
C ASN A 60 -9.99 -21.73 -22.88
N ASP A 61 -10.50 -20.52 -23.16
CA ASP A 61 -9.73 -19.29 -23.07
C ASP A 61 -9.27 -19.02 -21.64
N ARG A 62 -10.16 -19.15 -20.65
CA ARG A 62 -9.79 -19.05 -19.23
C ARG A 62 -8.69 -20.04 -18.82
N LEU A 63 -8.79 -21.28 -19.28
CA LEU A 63 -7.77 -22.30 -19.01
C LEU A 63 -6.44 -21.96 -19.70
N LYS A 64 -6.49 -21.40 -20.91
CA LYS A 64 -5.31 -20.94 -21.66
C LYS A 64 -4.62 -19.77 -20.96
N ASP A 65 -5.37 -18.80 -20.48
CA ASP A 65 -4.84 -17.64 -19.75
C ASP A 65 -4.15 -18.08 -18.45
N TRP A 66 -4.79 -18.95 -17.67
CA TRP A 66 -4.17 -19.52 -16.46
C TRP A 66 -2.87 -20.29 -16.77
N ARG A 67 -2.83 -21.02 -17.89
CA ARG A 67 -1.61 -21.71 -18.33
C ARG A 67 -0.50 -20.71 -18.65
N LEU A 68 -0.82 -19.63 -19.37
CA LEU A 68 0.12 -18.59 -19.74
C LEU A 68 0.73 -17.91 -18.51
N GLU A 69 -0.11 -17.54 -17.53
CA GLU A 69 0.32 -16.97 -16.25
C GLU A 69 1.28 -17.90 -15.49
N LYS A 70 1.03 -19.21 -15.52
CA LYS A 70 1.86 -20.20 -14.81
C LYS A 70 3.20 -20.48 -15.51
N THR A 71 3.24 -20.40 -16.84
CA THR A 71 4.45 -20.63 -17.64
C THR A 71 5.29 -19.38 -17.90
N ALA A 72 4.80 -18.20 -17.52
CA ALA A 72 5.60 -16.98 -17.59
C ALA A 72 6.81 -17.11 -16.65
N ALA A 73 8.00 -17.29 -17.23
CA ALA A 73 9.25 -17.16 -16.47
C ALA A 73 9.26 -15.77 -15.82
N PRO A 74 9.73 -15.64 -14.56
CA PRO A 74 9.89 -14.32 -13.95
C PRO A 74 10.78 -13.49 -14.87
N ASP A 75 10.31 -12.32 -15.27
CA ASP A 75 11.09 -11.39 -16.10
C ASP A 75 12.35 -10.96 -15.31
N THR A 76 13.48 -11.58 -15.64
CA THR A 76 14.79 -11.30 -15.04
C THR A 76 15.50 -10.14 -15.74
N SER A 77 14.95 -9.58 -16.83
CA SER A 77 15.55 -8.43 -17.54
C SER A 77 15.75 -7.22 -16.62
N ARG A 78 14.89 -7.13 -15.60
CA ARG A 78 14.91 -6.08 -14.58
C ARG A 78 15.79 -6.40 -13.38
N TYR A 79 16.36 -7.61 -13.27
CA TYR A 79 17.27 -7.95 -12.17
C TYR A 79 18.46 -6.97 -12.12
N GLY A 80 18.74 -6.47 -10.91
CA GLY A 80 19.79 -5.48 -10.69
C GLY A 80 19.48 -4.04 -11.13
N THR A 81 18.22 -3.73 -11.49
CA THR A 81 17.79 -2.32 -11.64
C THR A 81 17.32 -1.72 -10.33
N VAL A 82 17.20 -0.39 -10.28
CA VAL A 82 16.66 0.33 -9.11
C VAL A 82 15.20 -0.06 -8.84
N GLU A 83 14.37 -0.21 -9.87
CA GLU A 83 12.97 -0.62 -9.70
C GLU A 83 12.85 -2.04 -9.17
N TRP A 84 13.71 -2.95 -9.62
CA TRP A 84 13.80 -4.29 -9.03
C TRP A 84 14.20 -4.21 -7.55
N LEU A 85 15.21 -3.40 -7.21
CA LEU A 85 15.65 -3.23 -5.81
C LEU A 85 14.53 -2.73 -4.91
N VAL A 86 13.76 -1.74 -5.38
CA VAL A 86 12.59 -1.20 -4.68
C VAL A 86 11.55 -2.27 -4.44
N ASN A 87 11.19 -3.03 -5.49
CA ASN A 87 10.17 -4.08 -5.37
C ASN A 87 10.62 -5.23 -4.46
N SER A 88 11.90 -5.60 -4.52
CA SER A 88 12.50 -6.58 -3.61
C SER A 88 12.47 -6.09 -2.17
N TYR A 89 12.90 -4.85 -1.92
CA TYR A 89 12.90 -4.26 -0.58
C TYR A 89 11.50 -4.19 0.04
N LEU A 90 10.50 -3.75 -0.72
CA LEU A 90 9.13 -3.58 -0.23
C LEU A 90 8.43 -4.89 0.16
N ARG A 91 8.96 -6.04 -0.30
CA ARG A 91 8.48 -7.39 0.05
C ARG A 91 9.36 -8.08 1.10
N HIS A 92 10.52 -7.50 1.44
CA HIS A 92 11.49 -8.11 2.33
C HIS A 92 11.14 -7.88 3.80
N ASP A 93 11.48 -8.83 4.67
CA ASP A 93 11.23 -8.74 6.12
C ASP A 93 11.88 -7.50 6.74
N SER A 94 13.08 -7.11 6.28
CA SER A 94 13.73 -5.87 6.73
C SER A 94 12.94 -4.58 6.43
N PHE A 95 11.95 -4.63 5.55
CA PHE A 95 10.97 -3.55 5.39
C PHE A 95 9.73 -3.80 6.25
N LEU A 96 9.15 -5.01 6.19
CA LEU A 96 7.91 -5.34 6.88
C LEU A 96 8.03 -5.21 8.41
N GLU A 97 9.13 -5.69 9.00
CA GLU A 97 9.38 -5.65 10.44
C GLU A 97 9.79 -4.26 10.96
N HIS A 98 10.38 -3.43 10.11
CA HIS A 98 10.91 -2.12 10.52
C HIS A 98 10.02 -0.93 10.17
N VAL A 99 9.06 -1.11 9.26
CA VAL A 99 8.18 -0.05 8.80
C VAL A 99 6.74 -0.40 9.17
N SER A 100 6.16 0.42 10.06
CA SER A 100 4.77 0.25 10.47
C SER A 100 3.84 0.23 9.27
N GLU A 101 2.81 -0.61 9.32
CA GLU A 101 1.88 -0.85 8.22
C GLU A 101 1.31 0.46 7.65
N PHE A 102 0.93 1.39 8.52
CA PHE A 102 0.41 2.71 8.14
C PHE A 102 1.40 3.58 7.35
N SER A 103 2.70 3.39 7.56
CA SER A 103 3.75 4.15 6.86
C SER A 103 4.10 3.54 5.51
N ARG A 104 3.83 2.24 5.30
CA ARG A 104 4.24 1.51 4.07
C ARG A 104 3.70 2.14 2.78
N PRO A 105 2.45 2.63 2.69
CA PRO A 105 1.96 3.30 1.48
C PRO A 105 2.74 4.57 1.12
N ASP A 106 3.22 5.34 2.10
CA ASP A 106 4.03 6.54 1.84
C ASP A 106 5.42 6.17 1.32
N TYR A 107 6.03 5.09 1.82
CA TYR A 107 7.28 4.54 1.27
C TYR A 107 7.09 4.13 -0.19
N ARG A 108 6.04 3.35 -0.50
CA ARG A 108 5.73 2.93 -1.87
C ARG A 108 5.60 4.13 -2.81
N ARG A 109 4.76 5.11 -2.43
CA ARG A 109 4.54 6.33 -3.21
C ARG A 109 5.83 7.12 -3.45
N VAL A 110 6.72 7.22 -2.46
CA VAL A 110 8.01 7.91 -2.62
C VAL A 110 8.93 7.12 -3.54
N PHE A 111 9.05 5.80 -3.38
CA PHE A 111 9.87 4.99 -4.25
C PHE A 111 9.37 4.95 -5.69
N ASP A 112 8.06 4.89 -5.92
CA ASP A 112 7.49 4.95 -7.27
C ASP A 112 7.90 6.25 -7.98
N ARG A 113 7.77 7.38 -7.28
CA ARG A 113 8.24 8.66 -7.82
C ARG A 113 9.75 8.65 -8.09
N VAL A 114 10.55 8.02 -7.23
CA VAL A 114 11.99 7.89 -7.45
C VAL A 114 12.26 7.05 -8.70
N CYS A 115 11.57 5.93 -8.88
CA CYS A 115 11.69 5.09 -10.07
C CYS A 115 11.27 5.84 -11.33
N ASP A 116 10.22 6.64 -11.27
CA ASP A 116 9.68 7.39 -12.42
C ASP A 116 10.44 8.69 -12.73
N ALA A 117 11.30 9.15 -11.81
CA ALA A 117 12.11 10.33 -12.03
C ALA A 117 12.98 10.17 -13.28
N LYS A 118 12.96 11.20 -14.12
CA LYS A 118 13.79 11.29 -15.33
C LYS A 118 14.97 12.20 -15.04
N ILE A 119 16.17 11.66 -15.08
CA ILE A 119 17.41 12.39 -14.80
C ILE A 119 18.37 12.30 -15.98
N GLU A 120 19.17 13.35 -16.16
CA GLU A 120 20.24 13.38 -17.15
C GLU A 120 21.40 12.46 -16.70
N LYS A 121 21.73 11.49 -17.56
CA LYS A 121 22.85 10.56 -17.41
C LYS A 121 24.18 11.29 -17.67
N ALA A 122 25.30 10.59 -17.46
CA ALA A 122 26.63 11.17 -17.69
C ALA A 122 26.90 11.47 -19.19
N ASN A 123 26.20 10.79 -20.10
CA ASN A 123 26.33 10.97 -21.55
C ASN A 123 25.36 12.02 -22.14
N GLY A 124 24.63 12.76 -21.29
CA GLY A 124 23.64 13.76 -21.73
C GLY A 124 22.24 13.20 -22.01
N ASP A 125 22.05 11.87 -22.04
CA ASP A 125 20.74 11.28 -22.27
C ASP A 125 19.84 11.38 -21.03
N ILE A 126 18.55 11.56 -21.24
CA ILE A 126 17.56 11.49 -20.17
C ILE A 126 17.17 10.02 -19.92
N GLY A 127 17.42 9.53 -18.71
CA GLY A 127 17.05 8.19 -18.28
C GLY A 127 16.04 8.18 -17.15
N ARG A 128 15.12 7.21 -17.17
CA ARG A 128 14.30 6.86 -16.01
C ARG A 128 15.16 6.16 -14.96
N VAL A 129 15.10 6.62 -13.71
CA VAL A 129 15.90 6.10 -12.60
C VAL A 129 15.60 4.62 -12.32
N GLY A 130 14.34 4.20 -12.42
CA GLY A 130 13.92 2.81 -12.18
C GLY A 130 14.62 1.80 -13.09
N ASP A 131 14.99 2.20 -14.30
CA ASP A 131 15.65 1.34 -15.28
C ASP A 131 17.19 1.36 -15.15
N ALA A 132 17.74 2.26 -14.32
CA ALA A 132 19.17 2.32 -14.07
C ALA A 132 19.63 1.08 -13.29
N LYS A 133 20.83 0.57 -13.63
CA LYS A 133 21.49 -0.48 -12.83
C LYS A 133 21.93 0.09 -11.48
N ILE A 134 21.81 -0.71 -10.42
CA ILE A 134 22.16 -0.33 -9.04
C ILE A 134 23.61 0.19 -8.98
N GLN A 135 24.54 -0.49 -9.66
CA GLN A 135 25.96 -0.09 -9.74
C GLN A 135 26.22 1.31 -10.35
N ASN A 136 25.25 1.87 -11.10
CA ASN A 136 25.37 3.18 -11.73
C ASN A 136 24.86 4.33 -10.84
N ILE A 137 24.28 4.02 -9.68
CA ILE A 137 23.85 5.03 -8.71
C ILE A 137 25.04 5.39 -7.82
N ALA A 138 25.81 6.39 -8.26
CA ALA A 138 26.85 7.02 -7.45
C ALA A 138 26.28 8.16 -6.58
N VAL A 139 27.13 8.78 -5.75
CA VAL A 139 26.75 9.95 -4.94
C VAL A 139 26.22 11.08 -5.84
N SER A 140 26.89 11.38 -6.95
CA SER A 140 26.46 12.40 -7.92
C SER A 140 25.08 12.10 -8.53
N THR A 141 24.79 10.84 -8.84
CA THR A 141 23.45 10.42 -9.31
C THR A 141 22.41 10.62 -8.21
N SER A 142 22.73 10.23 -6.97
CA SER A 142 21.85 10.42 -5.81
C SER A 142 21.56 11.91 -5.55
N GLU A 143 22.55 12.79 -5.74
CA GLU A 143 22.37 14.25 -5.66
C GLU A 143 21.49 14.79 -6.78
N LYS A 144 21.64 14.30 -8.02
CA LYS A 144 20.75 14.66 -9.14
C LYS A 144 19.30 14.29 -8.82
N ILE A 145 19.07 13.09 -8.29
CA ILE A 145 17.74 12.64 -7.86
C ILE A 145 17.23 13.58 -6.76
N TYR A 146 18.01 13.85 -5.72
CA TYR A 146 17.61 14.78 -4.65
C TYR A 146 17.22 16.16 -5.21
N LYS A 147 18.03 16.72 -6.11
CA LYS A 147 17.78 18.03 -6.74
C LYS A 147 16.50 18.02 -7.58
N HIS A 148 16.22 16.94 -8.32
CA HIS A 148 14.98 16.78 -9.07
C HIS A 148 13.75 16.95 -8.17
N PHE A 149 13.73 16.30 -7.00
CA PHE A 149 12.62 16.45 -6.04
C PHE A 149 12.62 17.78 -5.29
N HIS A 150 13.77 18.44 -5.17
CA HIS A 150 13.91 19.71 -4.47
C HIS A 150 13.44 20.90 -5.31
N ALA A 151 13.69 20.86 -6.63
CA ALA A 151 13.34 21.91 -7.57
C ALA A 151 11.81 22.17 -7.63
N ASP A 152 11.00 21.14 -7.39
CA ASP A 152 9.53 21.21 -7.38
C ASP A 152 8.94 21.91 -6.13
N GLY A 153 9.76 22.53 -5.27
CA GLY A 153 9.31 23.11 -4.00
C GLY A 153 8.91 22.07 -2.94
N ALA A 154 9.10 20.77 -3.24
CA ALA A 154 8.73 19.65 -2.39
C ALA A 154 9.83 19.26 -1.37
N ASN A 155 10.36 20.24 -0.64
CA ASN A 155 11.50 20.08 0.29
C ASN A 155 11.37 18.90 1.27
N ARG A 156 10.16 18.61 1.74
CA ARG A 156 9.91 17.47 2.64
C ARG A 156 10.01 16.13 1.89
N THR A 157 9.60 16.08 0.63
CA THR A 157 9.69 14.88 -0.20
C THR A 157 11.14 14.58 -0.55
N SER A 158 11.96 15.60 -0.89
CA SER A 158 13.38 15.39 -1.17
C SER A 158 14.15 14.84 0.05
N GLU A 159 13.84 15.31 1.27
CA GLU A 159 14.37 14.74 2.53
C GLU A 159 13.98 13.25 2.69
N LYS A 160 12.71 12.91 2.41
CA LYS A 160 12.21 11.53 2.49
C LYS A 160 12.91 10.62 1.48
N VAL A 161 13.11 11.08 0.24
CA VAL A 161 13.80 10.31 -0.81
C VAL A 161 15.17 9.86 -0.31
N VAL A 162 15.99 10.80 0.19
CA VAL A 162 17.32 10.47 0.72
C VAL A 162 17.23 9.49 1.89
N THR A 163 16.31 9.74 2.83
CA THR A 163 16.14 8.88 4.03
C THR A 163 15.73 7.45 3.65
N TYR A 164 14.75 7.30 2.76
CA TYR A 164 14.18 6.01 2.37
C TYR A 164 15.14 5.22 1.50
N CYS A 165 15.78 5.86 0.51
CA CYS A 165 16.76 5.21 -0.33
C CYS A 165 18.01 4.81 0.46
N LYS A 166 18.48 5.65 1.41
CA LYS A 166 19.57 5.29 2.33
C LYS A 166 19.24 4.01 3.10
N ALA A 167 18.03 3.94 3.67
CA ALA A 167 17.57 2.79 4.44
C ALA A 167 17.42 1.51 3.60
N MET A 168 16.81 1.61 2.42
CA MET A 168 16.69 0.51 1.46
C MET A 168 18.07 -0.02 1.06
N TRP A 169 18.97 0.88 0.65
CA TRP A 169 20.31 0.52 0.19
C TRP A 169 21.12 -0.22 1.26
N LYS A 170 21.10 0.29 2.50
CA LYS A 170 21.79 -0.33 3.63
C LYS A 170 21.25 -1.74 3.92
N ARG A 171 19.93 -1.93 3.83
CA ARG A 171 19.29 -3.20 4.16
C ARG A 171 19.43 -4.24 3.06
N MET A 172 19.39 -3.84 1.79
CA MET A 172 19.46 -4.78 0.68
C MET A 172 20.88 -5.17 0.28
N LYS A 173 21.90 -4.35 0.61
CA LYS A 173 23.31 -4.66 0.26
C LYS A 173 23.80 -6.03 0.77
N PRO A 174 23.53 -6.46 2.01
CA PRO A 174 23.94 -7.79 2.48
C PRO A 174 23.27 -8.95 1.74
N HIS A 175 22.08 -8.75 1.18
CA HIS A 175 21.31 -9.82 0.50
C HIS A 175 21.68 -9.99 -0.97
N HIS A 176 22.20 -8.94 -1.61
CA HIS A 176 22.62 -8.96 -3.01
C HIS A 176 23.94 -8.23 -3.23
N PRO A 177 25.01 -8.55 -2.48
CA PRO A 177 26.26 -7.78 -2.48
C PRO A 177 26.88 -7.63 -3.87
N GLU A 178 26.66 -8.59 -4.77
CA GLU A 178 27.13 -8.61 -6.15
C GLU A 178 26.55 -7.49 -7.03
N LEU A 179 25.40 -6.93 -6.64
CA LEU A 179 24.73 -5.85 -7.39
C LEU A 179 25.19 -4.45 -6.97
N PHE A 180 25.88 -4.34 -5.84
CA PHE A 180 26.31 -3.08 -5.27
C PHE A 180 27.77 -2.79 -5.56
N ARG A 181 28.08 -1.50 -5.71
CA ARG A 181 29.46 -1.07 -5.82
C ARG A 181 30.24 -1.40 -4.54
N THR A 182 31.48 -1.84 -4.72
CA THR A 182 32.44 -2.12 -3.64
C THR A 182 33.30 -0.91 -3.32
N ASP A 183 33.55 -0.03 -4.30
CA ASP A 183 34.41 1.15 -4.19
C ASP A 183 33.79 2.29 -3.38
N THR A 184 32.46 2.37 -3.37
CA THR A 184 31.71 3.43 -2.71
C THR A 184 30.78 2.78 -1.68
N PRO A 185 30.78 3.27 -0.42
CA PRO A 185 29.72 2.98 0.52
C PRO A 185 28.34 3.39 0.00
N ASN A 186 27.32 3.37 0.85
CA ASN A 186 25.97 3.75 0.45
C ASN A 186 25.94 5.18 -0.17
N PRO A 187 25.62 5.33 -1.48
CA PRO A 187 25.75 6.60 -2.20
C PRO A 187 24.82 7.69 -1.66
N TRP A 188 23.75 7.30 -0.96
CA TRP A 188 22.80 8.21 -0.34
C TRP A 188 23.35 8.89 0.92
N GLU A 189 24.44 8.38 1.50
CA GLU A 189 25.09 9.01 2.66
C GLU A 189 25.87 10.27 2.28
N GLY A 190 26.36 10.35 1.04
CA GLY A 190 27.08 11.52 0.53
C GLY A 190 26.18 12.66 0.07
N VAL A 191 24.85 12.48 0.06
CA VAL A 191 23.93 13.51 -0.44
C VAL A 191 23.78 14.64 0.58
N THR A 192 24.14 15.86 0.17
CA THR A 192 23.96 17.06 0.99
C THR A 192 22.50 17.52 0.97
N VAL A 193 21.80 17.36 2.09
CA VAL A 193 20.40 17.79 2.25
C VAL A 193 20.34 19.26 2.70
N LYS A 194 19.60 20.08 1.95
CA LYS A 194 19.40 21.50 2.29
C LYS A 194 18.56 21.63 3.55
N LYS A 195 19.05 22.38 4.54
CA LYS A 195 18.31 22.64 5.79
C LYS A 195 17.02 23.42 5.49
N ARG A 196 15.87 22.84 5.82
CA ARG A 196 14.57 23.51 5.69
C ARG A 196 14.27 24.39 6.91
N LYS A 197 13.80 25.63 6.67
CA LYS A 197 13.12 26.43 7.71
C LYS A 197 11.73 25.83 7.95
N LYS A 198 11.48 25.29 9.14
CA LYS A 198 10.17 24.74 9.50
C LYS A 198 9.22 25.90 9.76
N ASN A 199 8.16 26.00 8.97
CA ASN A 199 7.09 26.96 9.26
C ASN A 199 6.45 26.60 10.60
N VAL A 200 6.39 27.56 11.51
CA VAL A 200 5.58 27.45 12.72
C VAL A 200 4.14 27.68 12.28
N LYS A 201 3.30 26.65 12.36
CA LYS A 201 1.87 26.83 12.18
C LYS A 201 1.33 27.60 13.38
N GLY A 202 0.42 28.54 13.15
CA GLY A 202 -0.30 29.21 14.23
C GLY A 202 -1.02 28.21 15.13
N HIS A 203 -1.21 28.58 16.39
CA HIS A 203 -2.09 27.83 17.29
C HIS A 203 -3.52 28.32 17.09
N VAL A 204 -4.48 27.43 17.30
CA VAL A 204 -5.90 27.78 17.38
C VAL A 204 -6.29 27.92 18.84
N ASP A 205 -7.14 28.89 19.15
CA ASP A 205 -7.70 29.05 20.48
C ASP A 205 -9.00 28.25 20.62
N ARG A 206 -9.51 28.20 21.86
CA ARG A 206 -10.75 27.50 22.16
C ARG A 206 -11.94 28.10 21.40
N ALA A 207 -12.00 29.43 21.27
CA ALA A 207 -13.08 30.11 20.57
C ALA A 207 -13.18 29.67 19.10
N ALA A 208 -12.04 29.61 18.40
CA ALA A 208 -11.98 29.15 17.02
C ALA A 208 -12.41 27.68 16.86
N VAL A 209 -12.05 26.81 17.81
CA VAL A 209 -12.46 25.39 17.78
C VAL A 209 -13.97 25.24 17.92
N TYR A 210 -14.59 25.96 18.85
CA TYR A 210 -16.03 25.88 19.04
C TYR A 210 -16.80 26.56 17.90
N ALA A 211 -16.29 27.66 17.33
CA ALA A 211 -16.86 28.24 16.12
C ALA A 211 -16.82 27.27 14.92
N PHE A 212 -15.73 26.50 14.77
CA PHE A 212 -15.63 25.43 13.79
C PHE A 212 -16.65 24.32 14.08
N ALA A 213 -16.80 23.90 15.35
CA ALA A 213 -17.74 22.87 15.77
C ALA A 213 -19.19 23.27 15.47
N ASP A 214 -19.58 24.50 15.80
CA ASP A 214 -20.91 25.05 15.49
C ASP A 214 -21.15 25.10 13.97
N GLY A 215 -20.13 25.50 13.21
CA GLY A 215 -20.18 25.47 11.75
C GLY A 215 -20.38 24.06 11.18
N ALA A 216 -19.69 23.07 11.73
CA ALA A 216 -19.84 21.67 11.32
C ALA A 216 -21.24 21.13 11.64
N ILE A 217 -21.81 21.47 12.80
CA ILE A 217 -23.19 21.10 13.16
C ILE A 217 -24.19 21.73 12.19
N ARG A 218 -24.04 23.02 11.85
CA ARG A 218 -24.90 23.70 10.86
C ARG A 218 -24.85 23.06 9.47
N LEU A 219 -23.73 22.42 9.13
CA LEU A 219 -23.54 21.69 7.88
C LEU A 219 -23.92 20.20 7.99
N GLU A 220 -24.60 19.80 9.06
CA GLU A 220 -25.03 18.43 9.33
C GLU A 220 -23.86 17.43 9.44
N ARG A 221 -22.70 17.91 9.93
CA ARG A 221 -21.49 17.12 10.18
C ARG A 221 -21.10 17.09 11.68
N PRO A 222 -21.99 16.67 12.59
CA PRO A 222 -21.74 16.70 14.03
C PRO A 222 -20.54 15.84 14.46
N GLU A 223 -20.17 14.82 13.68
CA GLU A 223 -18.99 13.99 13.91
C GLU A 223 -17.68 14.79 13.79
N LEU A 224 -17.63 15.79 12.89
CA LEU A 224 -16.47 16.67 12.75
C LEU A 224 -16.38 17.66 13.91
N ALA A 225 -17.54 18.13 14.40
CA ALA A 225 -17.61 18.96 15.59
C ALA A 225 -17.06 18.24 16.82
N ALA A 226 -17.54 17.01 17.06
CA ALA A 226 -17.05 16.17 18.16
C ALA A 226 -15.54 15.88 18.02
N ALA A 227 -15.06 15.53 16.83
CA ALA A 227 -13.65 15.26 16.60
C ALA A 227 -12.76 16.49 16.85
N ALA A 228 -13.20 17.69 16.47
CA ALA A 228 -12.45 18.93 16.68
C ALA A 228 -12.33 19.27 18.17
N VAL A 229 -13.43 19.18 18.92
CA VAL A 229 -13.45 19.43 20.38
C VAL A 229 -12.60 18.40 21.11
N LEU A 230 -12.74 17.10 20.78
CA LEU A 230 -11.92 16.05 21.38
C LEU A 230 -10.43 16.24 21.10
N ALA A 231 -10.06 16.63 19.87
CA ALA A 231 -8.67 16.89 19.51
C ALA A 231 -8.07 18.06 20.28
N PHE A 232 -8.87 19.11 20.52
CA PHE A 232 -8.43 20.30 21.24
C PHE A 232 -8.35 20.09 22.75
N GLU A 233 -9.44 19.64 23.38
CA GLU A 233 -9.55 19.54 24.84
C GLU A 233 -8.67 18.41 25.41
N PHE A 234 -8.52 17.31 24.66
CA PHE A 234 -7.76 16.14 25.09
C PHE A 234 -6.43 15.96 24.35
N LEU A 235 -6.00 16.97 23.58
CA LEU A 235 -4.74 16.96 22.81
C LEU A 235 -4.58 15.71 21.92
N MET A 236 -5.71 15.18 21.45
CA MET A 236 -5.74 13.98 20.64
C MET A 236 -5.41 14.28 19.19
N ARG A 237 -4.70 13.35 18.53
CA ARG A 237 -4.58 13.37 17.08
C ARG A 237 -5.94 13.00 16.48
N PRO A 238 -6.43 13.71 15.45
CA PRO A 238 -7.67 13.34 14.75
C PRO A 238 -7.67 11.88 14.26
N SER A 239 -6.52 11.37 13.83
CA SER A 239 -6.34 9.98 13.41
C SER A 239 -6.48 8.94 14.54
N SER A 240 -6.30 9.34 15.80
CA SER A 240 -6.54 8.49 16.97
C SER A 240 -8.05 8.44 17.28
N ILE A 241 -8.73 9.59 17.18
CA ILE A 241 -10.18 9.69 17.41
C ILE A 241 -10.93 8.83 16.39
N GLY A 242 -10.65 9.02 15.09
CA GLY A 242 -11.30 8.23 14.03
C GLY A 242 -10.95 6.73 14.05
N ALA A 243 -9.89 6.33 14.77
CA ALA A 243 -9.52 4.93 14.94
C ALA A 243 -10.07 4.31 16.24
N GLY A 244 -10.93 5.02 16.98
CA GLY A 244 -11.61 4.48 18.16
C GLY A 244 -10.78 4.52 19.46
N PHE A 245 -9.67 5.25 19.51
CA PHE A 245 -8.84 5.35 20.72
C PHE A 245 -9.43 6.28 21.81
N ALA A 246 -10.63 6.83 21.56
CA ALA A 246 -11.46 7.53 22.53
C ALA A 246 -12.79 6.76 22.68
N SER A 247 -12.73 5.56 23.26
CA SER A 247 -13.91 4.73 23.45
C SER A 247 -14.73 5.16 24.67
N TRP A 248 -16.04 4.87 24.64
CA TRP A 248 -16.92 5.08 25.79
C TRP A 248 -16.47 4.31 27.04
N SER A 249 -15.85 3.14 26.89
CA SER A 249 -15.29 2.38 28.01
C SER A 249 -14.14 3.10 28.73
N GLY A 250 -13.49 4.06 28.08
CA GLY A 250 -12.48 4.93 28.69
C GLY A 250 -13.09 6.07 29.52
N TYR A 251 -14.36 6.39 29.33
CA TYR A 251 -15.07 7.40 30.11
C TYR A 251 -15.64 6.79 31.38
N ARG A 252 -15.14 7.19 32.56
CA ARG A 252 -15.57 6.64 33.86
C ARG A 252 -15.50 5.11 33.92
N GLY A 253 -14.44 4.53 33.36
CA GLY A 253 -14.23 3.08 33.36
C GLY A 253 -14.12 2.51 34.78
N ALA A 254 -14.43 1.22 34.95
CA ALA A 254 -14.45 0.57 36.27
C ALA A 254 -13.14 0.71 37.07
N SER A 255 -11.99 0.73 36.38
CA SER A 255 -10.67 0.91 37.00
C SER A 255 -10.28 2.36 37.27
N ALA A 256 -11.00 3.34 36.70
CA ALA A 256 -10.74 4.77 36.88
C ALA A 256 -12.03 5.61 36.72
N PRO A 257 -12.97 5.52 37.69
CA PRO A 257 -14.31 6.11 37.58
C PRO A 257 -14.32 7.65 37.60
N ASN A 258 -13.22 8.28 37.99
CA ASN A 258 -13.03 9.73 38.05
C ASN A 258 -12.16 10.29 36.91
N LYS A 259 -11.87 9.48 35.88
CA LYS A 259 -10.99 9.87 34.78
C LYS A 259 -11.60 9.55 33.41
N ILE A 260 -11.07 10.22 32.40
CA ILE A 260 -11.16 9.85 30.99
C ILE A 260 -9.84 9.20 30.60
N ILE A 261 -9.91 7.98 30.07
CA ILE A 261 -8.78 7.26 29.53
C ILE A 261 -8.84 7.34 28.01
N ILE A 262 -7.78 7.84 27.40
CA ILE A 262 -7.62 7.89 25.94
C ILE A 262 -6.31 7.21 25.54
N GLY A 263 -6.31 6.58 24.37
CA GLY A 263 -5.12 5.96 23.81
C GLY A 263 -4.48 6.78 22.70
N HIS A 264 -3.17 6.64 22.51
CA HIS A 264 -2.45 7.23 21.40
C HIS A 264 -2.04 6.17 20.38
N ARG A 265 -2.74 6.10 19.24
CA ARG A 265 -2.47 5.15 18.14
C ARG A 265 -0.99 5.03 17.70
N LYS A 266 -0.20 6.10 17.85
CA LYS A 266 1.20 6.12 17.40
C LYS A 266 2.17 5.49 18.41
N THR A 267 1.91 5.65 19.71
CA THR A 267 2.83 5.26 20.79
C THR A 267 2.24 4.17 21.69
N GLU A 268 0.97 3.82 21.49
CA GLU A 268 0.16 2.94 22.34
C GLU A 268 0.07 3.42 23.80
N GLU A 269 0.51 4.65 24.06
CA GLU A 269 0.47 5.24 25.39
C GLU A 269 -0.97 5.56 25.79
N ARG A 270 -1.24 5.26 27.06
CA ARG A 270 -2.47 5.57 27.74
C ARG A 270 -2.32 6.94 28.42
N ALA A 271 -3.16 7.90 28.02
CA ALA A 271 -3.27 9.17 28.71
C ALA A 271 -4.53 9.17 29.59
N GLU A 272 -4.39 9.68 30.80
CA GLU A 272 -5.48 9.78 31.76
C GLU A 272 -5.74 11.25 32.10
N HIS A 273 -6.97 11.69 31.83
CA HIS A 273 -7.41 13.05 32.12
C HIS A 273 -8.41 13.03 33.30
N PRO A 274 -8.21 13.86 34.33
CA PRO A 274 -9.19 13.96 35.41
C PRO A 274 -10.50 14.55 34.89
N LEU A 275 -11.64 13.95 35.28
CA LEU A 275 -12.97 14.47 34.93
C LEU A 275 -13.36 15.70 35.74
N GLU A 276 -12.93 15.72 37.00
CA GLU A 276 -13.29 16.76 37.96
C GLU A 276 -12.03 17.53 38.35
N LEU A 277 -12.09 18.84 38.15
CA LEU A 277 -11.06 19.73 38.67
C LEU A 277 -11.22 19.76 40.19
N HIS A 278 -10.38 19.01 40.92
CA HIS A 278 -10.28 19.22 42.35
C HIS A 278 -9.78 20.64 42.55
N ARG A 279 -10.67 21.55 42.96
CA ARG A 279 -10.28 22.86 43.51
C ARG A 279 -9.39 22.57 44.72
N ARG A 280 -8.07 22.49 44.52
CA ARG A 280 -7.14 22.71 45.62
C ARG A 280 -7.44 24.12 46.11
N GLY A 281 -7.96 24.22 47.32
CA GLY A 281 -8.30 25.49 47.95
C GLY A 281 -7.14 26.46 47.78
N ARG A 282 -7.45 27.68 47.34
CA ARG A 282 -6.53 28.80 47.44
C ARG A 282 -6.10 28.88 48.89
N ARG A 283 -4.86 28.49 49.21
CA ARG A 283 -4.21 29.01 50.41
C ARG A 283 -3.85 30.44 50.04
N HIS A 284 -4.64 31.39 50.55
CA HIS A 284 -4.18 32.76 50.68
C HIS A 284 -2.99 32.73 51.64
N SER A 285 -1.82 33.04 51.10
CA SER A 285 -0.71 33.66 51.84
C SER A 285 -0.79 35.15 51.58
#